data_AF-A0A6N8TWB8-F1
#
_entry.id   AF-A0A6N8TWB8-F1
#
_cell.length_a   1.000
_cell.length_b   1.000
_cell.length_c   1.000
_cell.angle_alpha   90.00
_cell.angle_beta   90.00
_cell.angle_gamma   90.00
#
_symmetry.space_group_name_H-M   'P 1'
#
loop_
_entity.id
_entity.type
_entity.pdbx_description
1 polymer ?
#
loop_
_entity_poly.entity_id
_entity_poly.type
_entity_poly.pdbx_seq_one_letter_code
_entity_poly.pdbx_strand_id
1 'polypeptide(L)'
;MKDDGFMMLDSVLTMLVFSVILSVLVPAMIMLNQTLSDSGRLLDYSRRLYIDMLAYEDYESFRRGSNDYRIEAHRICDKADTKLCVHFE
;
A
#
# COMPACT_ATOMS: atom_id res chain seq x y z
N MET A 1 0.83 -52.70 12.39
CA MET A 1 -0.59 -52.36 12.28
C MET A 1 -1.12 -51.46 13.42
N LYS A 2 -0.56 -51.45 14.65
CA LYS A 2 -1.03 -50.52 15.70
C LYS A 2 -0.35 -49.13 15.63
N ASP A 3 0.87 -49.05 15.10
CA ASP A 3 1.64 -47.80 14.97
C ASP A 3 1.29 -46.97 13.73
N ASP A 4 0.83 -47.60 12.64
CA ASP A 4 0.54 -46.91 11.38
C ASP A 4 -0.64 -45.93 11.52
N GLY A 5 -1.66 -46.29 12.32
CA GLY A 5 -2.83 -45.44 12.56
C GLY A 5 -2.54 -44.22 13.46
N PHE A 6 -1.56 -44.34 14.37
CA PHE A 6 -1.16 -43.23 15.24
C PHE A 6 -0.32 -42.19 14.47
N MET A 7 0.63 -42.65 13.64
CA MET A 7 1.39 -41.76 12.76
C MET A 7 0.50 -41.05 11.73
N MET A 8 -0.55 -41.72 11.23
CA MET A 8 -1.48 -41.12 10.27
C MET A 8 -2.32 -40.01 10.93
N LEU A 9 -2.76 -40.18 12.17
CA LEU A 9 -3.44 -39.14 12.96
C LEU A 9 -2.54 -37.92 13.21
N ASP A 10 -1.28 -38.15 13.60
CA ASP A 10 -0.32 -37.07 13.81
C ASP A 10 -0.02 -36.30 12.51
N SER A 11 0.04 -36.99 11.37
CA SER A 11 0.21 -36.35 10.07
C SER A 11 -0.98 -35.47 9.68
N VAL A 12 -2.22 -35.92 9.95
CA VAL A 12 -3.45 -35.15 9.71
C VAL A 12 -3.53 -33.95 10.65
N LEU A 13 -3.20 -34.14 11.93
CA LEU A 13 -3.17 -33.05 12.92
C LEU A 13 -2.15 -31.98 12.51
N THR A 14 -0.96 -32.40 12.09
CA THR A 14 0.10 -31.51 11.61
C THR A 14 -0.36 -30.75 10.36
N MET A 15 -1.02 -31.42 9.41
CA MET A 15 -1.57 -30.80 8.22
C MET A 15 -2.65 -29.74 8.55
N LEU A 16 -3.51 -30.01 9.53
CA LEU A 16 -4.51 -29.04 9.99
C LEU A 16 -3.86 -27.81 10.62
N VAL A 17 -2.86 -28.00 11.48
CA VAL A 17 -2.10 -26.90 12.07
C VAL A 17 -1.41 -26.07 10.99
N PHE A 18 -0.76 -26.69 10.02
CA PHE A 18 -0.15 -25.98 8.89
C PHE A 18 -1.18 -25.23 8.05
N SER A 19 -2.36 -25.81 7.82
CA SER A 19 -3.44 -25.14 7.10
C SER A 19 -3.92 -23.88 7.82
N VAL A 20 -4.06 -23.93 9.15
CA VAL A 20 -4.44 -22.76 9.96
C VAL A 20 -3.35 -21.70 9.89
N ILE A 21 -2.07 -22.07 10.03
CA ILE A 21 -0.94 -21.14 9.92
C ILE A 21 -0.95 -20.46 8.54
N LEU A 22 -1.07 -21.24 7.46
CA LEU A 22 -1.07 -20.71 6.09
C LEU A 22 -2.27 -19.79 5.82
N SER A 23 -3.44 -20.10 6.41
CA SER A 23 -4.64 -19.27 6.26
C SER A 23 -4.49 -17.85 6.81
N VAL A 24 -3.57 -17.64 7.75
CA VAL A 24 -3.26 -16.30 8.30
C VAL A 24 -2.04 -15.70 7.62
N LEU A 25 -0.99 -16.51 7.40
CA LEU A 25 0.29 -16.04 6.89
C LEU A 25 0.21 -15.54 5.45
N VAL A 26 -0.56 -16.23 4.59
CA VAL A 26 -0.70 -15.85 3.18
C VAL A 26 -1.42 -14.50 3.02
N PRO A 27 -2.61 -14.26 3.62
CA PRO A 27 -3.24 -12.94 3.57
C PRO A 27 -2.37 -11.83 4.16
N ALA A 28 -1.65 -12.10 5.26
CA ALA A 28 -0.75 -11.14 5.87
C ALA A 28 0.38 -10.72 4.91
N MET A 29 1.00 -11.67 4.20
CA MET A 29 2.02 -11.35 3.19
C MET A 29 1.45 -10.53 2.03
N ILE A 30 0.25 -10.87 1.55
CA ILE A 30 -0.41 -10.12 0.48
C ILE A 30 -0.64 -8.67 0.92
N MET A 31 -1.19 -8.48 2.12
CA MET A 31 -1.48 -7.16 2.67
C MET A 31 -0.21 -6.33 2.91
N LEU A 32 0.88 -6.95 3.36
CA LEU A 32 2.20 -6.30 3.50
C LEU A 32 2.73 -5.83 2.14
N ASN A 33 2.65 -6.69 1.12
CA ASN A 33 3.14 -6.35 -0.21
C ASN A 33 2.31 -5.23 -0.86
N GLN A 34 0.99 -5.24 -0.67
CA GLN A 34 0.11 -4.16 -1.10
C GLN A 34 0.45 -2.85 -0.38
N THR A 35 0.62 -2.88 0.95
CA THR A 35 1.00 -1.71 1.74
C THR A 35 2.33 -1.12 1.29
N LEU A 36 3.34 -1.97 1.02
CA LEU A 36 4.65 -1.53 0.51
C LEU A 36 4.53 -0.86 -0.86
N SER A 37 3.77 -1.47 -1.78
CA SER A 37 3.51 -0.92 -3.11
C SER A 37 2.80 0.44 -3.02
N ASP A 38 1.73 0.53 -2.23
CA ASP A 38 0.95 1.76 -2.10
C ASP A 38 1.77 2.88 -1.42
N SER A 39 2.57 2.52 -0.41
CA SER A 39 3.49 3.47 0.24
C SER A 39 4.56 3.97 -0.74
N GLY A 40 5.12 3.10 -1.57
CA GLY A 40 6.09 3.48 -2.60
C GLY A 40 5.47 4.46 -3.62
N ARG A 41 4.27 4.16 -4.11
CA ARG A 41 3.54 5.06 -5.03
C ARG A 41 3.24 6.42 -4.40
N LEU A 42 2.83 6.45 -3.13
CA LEU A 42 2.57 7.70 -2.41
C LEU A 42 3.85 8.50 -2.18
N LEU A 43 4.97 7.84 -1.87
CA LEU A 43 6.27 8.48 -1.68
C LEU A 43 6.76 9.11 -2.99
N ASP A 44 6.67 8.38 -4.11
CA ASP A 44 7.04 8.88 -5.43
C ASP A 44 6.16 10.05 -5.86
N TYR A 45 4.85 9.98 -5.59
CA TYR A 45 3.93 11.09 -5.81
C TYR A 45 4.32 12.32 -4.97
N SER A 46 4.55 12.13 -3.67
CA SER A 46 4.90 13.22 -2.75
C SER A 46 6.22 13.88 -3.15
N ARG A 47 7.20 13.09 -3.58
CA ARG A 47 8.48 13.58 -4.10
C ARG A 47 8.30 14.39 -5.38
N ARG A 48 7.53 13.89 -6.35
CA ARG A 48 7.24 14.63 -7.59
C ARG A 48 6.52 15.95 -7.30
N LEU A 49 5.47 15.91 -6.49
CA LEU A 49 4.73 17.10 -6.05
C LEU A 49 5.66 18.12 -5.40
N TYR A 50 6.54 17.70 -4.49
CA TYR A 50 7.49 18.60 -3.85
C TYR A 50 8.45 19.26 -4.86
N ILE A 51 9.02 18.50 -5.78
CA ILE A 51 9.91 19.01 -6.82
C ILE A 51 9.17 20.00 -7.73
N ASP A 52 7.96 19.66 -8.14
CA ASP A 52 7.16 20.50 -9.03
C ASP A 52 6.77 21.80 -8.32
N MET A 53 6.44 21.75 -7.03
CA MET A 53 6.18 22.95 -6.22
C MET A 53 7.41 23.86 -6.11
N LEU A 54 8.63 23.31 -6.03
CA LEU A 54 9.87 24.09 -6.01
C LEU A 54 10.18 24.81 -7.33
N ALA A 55 9.58 24.37 -8.44
CA ALA A 55 9.76 25.03 -9.74
C ALA A 55 8.97 26.35 -9.86
N TYR A 56 8.07 26.64 -8.91
CA TYR A 56 7.29 27.87 -8.87
C TYR A 56 7.76 28.79 -7.74
N GLU A 57 7.55 30.10 -7.92
CA GLU A 57 7.93 31.13 -6.94
C GLU A 57 7.13 31.03 -5.64
N ASP A 58 5.83 30.75 -5.76
CA ASP A 58 4.92 30.59 -4.63
C ASP A 58 3.80 29.55 -4.90
N TYR A 59 3.05 29.23 -3.84
CA TYR A 59 1.94 28.29 -3.91
C TYR A 59 0.81 28.72 -4.86
N GLU A 60 0.54 30.03 -4.97
CA GLU A 60 -0.51 30.52 -5.86
C GLU A 60 -0.13 30.37 -7.34
N SER A 61 1.16 30.56 -7.65
CA SER A 61 1.77 30.36 -8.95
C SER A 61 1.74 28.89 -9.33
N PHE A 62 2.11 28.00 -8.40
CA PHE A 62 1.94 26.55 -8.55
C PHE A 62 0.47 26.17 -8.79
N ARG A 63 -0.46 26.72 -8.00
CA ARG A 63 -1.88 26.41 -8.09
C ARG A 63 -2.49 26.78 -9.45
N ARG A 64 -2.05 27.89 -10.04
CA ARG A 64 -2.55 28.35 -11.35
C ARG A 64 -1.81 27.70 -12.51
N GLY A 65 -0.53 27.37 -12.33
CA GLY A 65 0.34 26.91 -13.40
C GLY A 65 0.44 25.38 -13.52
N SER A 66 0.08 24.63 -12.49
CA SER A 66 0.19 23.18 -12.50
C SER A 66 -1.04 22.52 -13.14
N ASN A 67 -0.80 21.70 -14.16
CA ASN A 67 -1.84 21.02 -14.93
C ASN A 67 -2.02 19.55 -14.54
N ASP A 68 -1.06 19.00 -13.80
CA ASP A 68 -0.97 17.58 -13.44
C ASP A 68 -1.59 17.27 -12.07
N TYR A 69 -2.04 18.30 -11.35
CA TYR A 69 -2.61 18.17 -10.02
C TYR A 69 -4.05 18.67 -9.95
N ARG A 70 -4.84 18.03 -9.10
CA ARG A 70 -6.13 18.52 -8.63
C ARG A 70 -5.94 19.12 -7.25
N ILE A 71 -6.04 20.45 -7.17
CA ILE A 71 -5.84 21.21 -5.94
C ILE A 71 -7.19 21.61 -5.37
N GLU A 72 -7.47 21.12 -4.17
CA GLU A 72 -8.67 21.45 -3.38
C GLU A 72 -8.23 22.09 -2.05
N ALA A 73 -9.17 22.68 -1.30
CA ALA A 73 -8.87 23.54 -0.16
C ALA A 73 -7.83 22.99 0.84
N HIS A 74 -7.86 21.69 1.15
CA HIS A 74 -6.96 21.04 2.12
C HIS A 74 -6.26 19.80 1.56
N ARG A 75 -6.22 19.63 0.24
CA ARG A 75 -5.54 18.50 -0.40
C ARG A 75 -5.07 18.77 -1.81
N ILE A 76 -3.92 18.20 -2.14
CA ILE A 76 -3.39 18.15 -3.51
C ILE A 76 -3.36 16.70 -3.94
N CYS A 77 -4.08 16.37 -5.01
CA CYS A 77 -4.14 15.02 -5.56
C CYS A 77 -3.53 14.96 -6.97
N ASP A 78 -3.00 13.81 -7.34
CA ASP A 78 -2.64 13.52 -8.72
C ASP A 78 -3.91 13.57 -9.59
N LYS A 79 -3.83 14.21 -10.76
CA LYS A 79 -4.99 14.36 -11.66
C LYS A 79 -5.39 13.03 -12.30
N ALA A 80 -4.43 12.13 -12.52
CA ALA A 80 -4.66 10.83 -13.12
C ALA A 80 -5.08 9.77 -12.08
N ASP A 81 -4.67 9.93 -10.82
CA ASP A 81 -5.05 9.01 -9.73
C ASP A 81 -5.45 9.76 -8.45
N THR A 82 -6.76 9.82 -8.20
CA THR A 82 -7.33 10.50 -7.02
C THR A 82 -7.04 9.80 -5.69
N LYS A 83 -6.39 8.62 -5.69
CA LYS A 83 -5.92 7.97 -4.46
C LYS A 83 -4.58 8.53 -3.99
N LEU A 84 -3.81 9.15 -4.88
CA LEU A 84 -2.54 9.78 -4.55
C LEU A 84 -2.80 11.23 -4.16
N CYS A 85 -2.96 11.48 -2.87
CA CYS A 85 -3.24 12.80 -2.32
C CYS A 85 -2.33 13.09 -1.13
N VAL A 86 -1.91 14.36 -1.01
CA VAL A 86 -1.31 14.90 0.21
C VAL A 86 -2.32 15.86 0.84
N HIS A 87 -2.52 15.71 2.15
CA HIS A 87 -3.32 16.63 2.97
C HIS A 87 -2.41 17.64 3.66
N PHE A 88 -2.84 18.89 3.74
CA PHE A 88 -2.15 19.95 4.44
C PHE A 88 -3.13 20.69 5.35
N GLU A 89 -2.70 21.00 6.57
CA GLU A 89 -3.45 21.76 7.58
C GLU A 89 -3.25 23.28 7.41
#